data_AF-A0A2L2Z9C9-F1
#
_entry.id   AF-A0A2L2Z9C9-F1
#
_cell.length_a   1.000
_cell.length_b   1.000
_cell.length_c   1.000
_cell.angle_alpha   90.00
_cell.angle_beta   90.00
_cell.angle_gamma   90.00
#
_symmetry.space_group_name_H-M   'P 1'
#
loop_
_entity.id
_entity.type
_entity.pdbx_description
1 polymer ?
#
loop_
_entity_poly.entity_id
_entity_poly.type
_entity_poly.pdbx_seq_one_letter_code
_entity_poly.pdbx_strand_id
1 'polypeptide(L)'
;TVDGGHRAVLFDRFAGVKPYVIGEGTHFLFPWVQRPIFFVILSRPRIIPVISCCKVLQNENFSLRILFRPVATELPKIFMTLGNDYDE
;
A
#
# COMPACT_ATOMS: atom_id res chain seq x y z
N THR A 1 -13.58 0.95 -13.03
CA THR A 1 -14.27 1.63 -11.92
C THR A 1 -13.52 1.33 -10.65
N VAL A 2 -13.40 2.28 -9.72
CA VAL A 2 -12.76 2.04 -8.41
C VAL A 2 -13.84 1.67 -7.41
N ASP A 3 -13.67 0.49 -6.80
CA ASP A 3 -14.58 -0.03 -5.78
C ASP A 3 -14.39 0.68 -4.43
N GLY A 4 -15.42 0.64 -3.60
CA GLY A 4 -15.40 1.19 -2.25
C GLY A 4 -14.25 0.60 -1.42
N GLY A 5 -13.50 1.43 -0.70
CA GLY A 5 -12.36 0.97 0.11
C GLY A 5 -11.08 0.67 -0.69
N HIS A 6 -11.06 1.00 -1.99
CA HIS A 6 -9.86 1.01 -2.81
C HIS A 6 -9.57 2.41 -3.34
N ARG A 7 -8.31 2.69 -3.64
CA ARG A 7 -7.89 3.88 -4.37
C ARG A 7 -6.93 3.51 -5.47
N ALA A 8 -6.98 4.24 -6.58
CA ALA A 8 -6.10 3.98 -7.71
C ALA A 8 -5.11 5.12 -7.90
N VAL A 9 -3.86 4.76 -8.16
CA VAL A 9 -2.85 5.69 -8.67
C VAL A 9 -2.78 5.51 -10.18
N LEU A 10 -2.77 6.61 -10.93
CA LEU A 10 -2.68 6.54 -12.39
C LEU A 10 -1.23 6.62 -12.85
N PHE A 11 -0.78 5.58 -13.53
CA PHE A 11 0.48 5.58 -14.25
C PHE A 11 0.26 5.95 -15.71
N ASP A 12 0.90 7.02 -16.15
CA ASP A 12 0.93 7.45 -17.54
C ASP A 12 2.25 7.00 -18.18
N ARG A 13 2.19 6.40 -19.38
CA ARG A 13 3.40 5.94 -20.08
C ARG A 13 4.38 7.07 -20.42
N PHE A 14 3.89 8.30 -20.62
CA PHE A 14 4.74 9.43 -21.01
C PHE A 14 5.15 10.32 -19.83
N ALA A 15 4.24 10.54 -18.89
CA ALA A 15 4.46 11.44 -17.74
C ALA A 15 4.80 10.71 -16.43
N GLY A 16 4.76 9.37 -16.43
CA GLY A 16 4.98 8.56 -15.24
C GLY A 16 3.78 8.58 -14.27
N VAL A 17 4.06 8.45 -12.98
CA VAL A 17 3.03 8.40 -11.93
C VAL A 17 2.44 9.80 -11.71
N LYS A 18 1.12 9.93 -11.85
CA LYS A 18 0.44 11.20 -11.59
C LYS A 18 0.30 11.47 -10.08
N PRO A 19 0.40 12.74 -9.64
CA PRO A 19 0.33 13.09 -8.22
C PRO A 19 -1.10 13.02 -7.65
N TYR A 20 -2.11 12.90 -8.51
CA TYR A 20 -3.49 12.79 -8.06
C TYR A 20 -3.87 11.32 -7.85
N VAL A 21 -4.63 11.09 -6.78
CA VAL A 21 -5.18 9.78 -6.46
C VAL A 21 -6.62 9.74 -6.91
N ILE A 22 -6.95 8.70 -7.67
CA ILE A 22 -8.31 8.42 -8.12
C ILE A 22 -9.07 7.79 -6.95
N GLY A 23 -10.13 8.48 -6.52
CA GLY A 23 -11.07 7.99 -5.52
C GLY A 23 -12.07 6.99 -6.10
N GLU A 24 -13.05 6.65 -5.28
CA GLU A 24 -14.15 5.75 -5.63
C GLU A 24 -14.96 6.30 -6.82
N GLY A 25 -15.38 5.41 -7.74
CA GLY A 25 -16.21 5.78 -8.90
C GLY A 25 -15.61 5.52 -10.28
N THR A 26 -16.30 5.99 -11.33
CA THR A 26 -15.94 5.79 -12.74
C THR A 26 -15.08 6.94 -13.24
N HIS A 27 -13.77 6.72 -13.34
CA HIS A 27 -12.85 7.71 -13.89
C HIS A 27 -12.53 7.33 -15.34
N PHE A 28 -12.60 8.29 -16.26
CA PHE A 28 -12.22 8.09 -17.65
C PHE A 28 -10.71 7.82 -17.74
N LEU A 29 -10.36 6.69 -18.33
CA LEU A 29 -8.98 6.22 -18.46
C LEU A 29 -8.73 5.82 -19.91
N PHE A 30 -7.64 6.35 -20.48
CA PHE A 30 -7.23 6.03 -21.84
C PHE A 30 -6.44 4.71 -21.85
N PRO A 31 -7.01 3.62 -22.38
CA PRO A 31 -6.49 2.27 -22.13
C PRO A 31 -5.09 1.99 -22.69
N TRP A 32 -4.62 2.78 -23.66
CA TRP A 32 -3.32 2.61 -24.31
C TRP A 32 -2.17 3.34 -23.61
N VAL A 33 -2.49 4.42 -22.90
CA VAL A 33 -1.51 5.36 -22.33
C VAL A 33 -1.50 5.29 -20.80
N GLN A 34 -2.66 5.03 -20.20
CA GLN A 34 -2.86 5.11 -18.76
C GLN A 34 -3.13 3.72 -18.18
N ARG A 35 -2.38 3.36 -17.15
CA ARG A 35 -2.54 2.13 -16.37
C ARG A 35 -2.92 2.48 -14.92
N PRO A 36 -4.11 2.11 -14.45
CA PRO A 36 -4.47 2.28 -13.05
C PRO A 36 -3.79 1.19 -12.20
N ILE A 37 -3.20 1.58 -11.08
CA ILE A 37 -2.65 0.69 -10.06
C ILE A 37 -3.52 0.81 -8.82
N PHE A 38 -4.06 -0.31 -8.35
CA PHE A 38 -5.04 -0.33 -7.27
C PHE A 38 -4.36 -0.58 -5.92
N PHE A 39 -4.74 0.23 -4.93
CA PHE A 39 -4.31 0.12 -3.55
C PHE A 39 -5.52 -0.06 -2.64
N VAL A 40 -5.35 -0.88 -1.62
CA VAL A 40 -6.34 -1.07 -0.57
C VAL A 40 -6.11 -0.04 0.53
N ILE A 41 -7.11 0.76 0.87
CA ILE A 41 -6.99 1.81 1.91
C ILE A 41 -7.44 1.35 3.30
N LEU A 42 -7.89 0.10 3.40
CA LEU A 42 -8.32 -0.53 4.63
C LEU A 42 -7.12 -0.94 5.47
N SER A 43 -7.28 -0.84 6.79
CA SER A 43 -6.26 -1.25 7.74
C SER A 43 -6.06 -2.76 7.71
N ARG A 44 -4.82 -3.20 7.46
CA ARG A 44 -4.43 -4.62 7.41
C ARG A 44 -3.58 -4.97 8.63
N PRO A 45 -3.83 -6.12 9.29
CA PRO A 45 -2.98 -6.60 10.36
C PRO A 45 -1.73 -7.29 9.79
N ARG A 46 -0.55 -6.95 10.31
CA ARG A 46 0.71 -7.65 10.08
C ARG A 46 1.19 -8.26 11.40
N ILE A 47 1.57 -9.54 11.37
CA ILE A 47 2.12 -10.23 12.54
C ILE A 47 3.64 -10.32 12.33
N ILE A 48 4.40 -9.75 13.26
CA ILE A 48 5.86 -9.80 13.26
C ILE A 48 6.30 -10.73 14.40
N PRO A 49 6.93 -11.87 14.10
CA PRO A 49 7.53 -12.70 15.12
C PRO A 49 8.80 -12.01 15.63
N VAL A 50 8.87 -11.79 16.93
CA VAL A 50 10.04 -11.23 17.61
C VAL A 50 10.61 -12.30 18.52
N ILE A 51 11.87 -12.62 18.26
CA ILE A 51 12.63 -13.55 19.07
C ILE A 51 13.53 -12.74 19.99
N SER A 52 13.31 -12.82 21.30
CA SER A 52 14.11 -12.12 22.29
C SER A 52 14.80 -13.12 23.22
N CYS A 53 16.12 -12.99 23.35
CA CYS A 53 16.88 -13.73 24.34
C CYS A 53 16.85 -12.96 25.67
N CYS A 54 16.20 -13.53 26.69
CA CYS A 54 16.12 -12.91 28.02
C CYS A 54 17.43 -13.12 28.79
N LYS A 55 17.63 -12.38 29.91
CA LYS A 55 18.78 -12.49 30.82
C LYS A 55 19.08 -13.92 31.32
N VAL A 56 18.14 -14.85 31.18
CA VAL A 56 18.27 -16.27 31.58
C VAL A 56 18.71 -17.16 30.41
N LEU A 57 19.20 -16.58 29.29
CA LEU A 57 19.57 -17.31 28.07
C LEU A 57 18.44 -18.19 27.50
N GLN A 58 17.20 -17.92 27.89
CA GLN A 58 16.02 -18.52 27.30
C GLN A 58 15.51 -17.64 26.16
N ASN A 59 15.30 -18.29 25.02
CA ASN A 59 14.81 -17.66 23.80
C ASN A 59 13.29 -17.67 23.81
N GLU A 60 12.69 -16.51 24.08
CA GLU A 60 11.24 -16.35 24.10
C GLU A 60 10.74 -15.83 22.75
N ASN A 61 9.67 -16.43 22.23
CA ASN A 61 9.02 -16.01 20.99
C ASN A 61 7.77 -15.20 21.32
N PHE A 62 7.81 -13.91 21.01
CA PHE A 62 6.65 -13.02 21.11
C PHE A 62 6.14 -12.69 19.72
N SER A 63 4.82 -12.60 19.56
CA SER A 63 4.20 -12.12 18.31
C SER A 63 3.62 -10.73 18.51
N LEU A 64 4.06 -9.76 17.70
CA LEU A 64 3.51 -8.42 17.67
C LEU A 64 2.54 -8.30 16.51
N ARG A 65 1.31 -7.88 16.77
CA ARG A 65 0.31 -7.57 15.73
C ARG A 65 0.24 -6.07 15.55
N ILE A 66 0.69 -5.60 14.40
CA ILE A 66 0.65 -4.19 14.02
C ILE A 66 -0.45 -4.01 12.99
N LEU A 67 -1.30 -3.01 13.21
CA LEU A 67 -2.31 -2.62 12.22
C LEU A 67 -1.75 -1.43 11.44
N PHE A 68 -1.67 -1.56 10.12
CA PHE A 68 -1.16 -0.50 9.25
C PHE A 68 -2.15 -0.20 8.12
N ARG A 69 -2.14 1.05 7.64
CA ARG A 69 -2.92 1.48 6.47
C ARG A 69 -2.14 2.55 5.69
N PRO A 70 -2.18 2.55 4.35
CA PRO A 70 -1.55 3.58 3.56
C PRO A 70 -2.31 4.91 3.67
N VAL A 71 -1.58 6.02 3.68
CA VAL A 71 -2.17 7.37 3.67
C VAL A 71 -2.60 7.70 2.24
N ALA A 72 -3.90 7.90 2.07
CA ALA A 72 -4.50 8.03 0.75
C ALA A 72 -4.01 9.23 -0.08
N THR A 73 -3.49 10.29 0.54
CA THR A 73 -2.92 11.46 -0.15
C THR A 73 -1.50 11.22 -0.65
N GLU A 74 -0.77 10.29 -0.03
CA GLU A 74 0.64 10.02 -0.33
C GLU A 74 0.85 8.72 -1.12
N LEU A 75 -0.24 8.06 -1.54
CA LEU A 75 -0.19 6.84 -2.36
C LEU A 75 0.76 6.93 -3.58
N PRO A 76 0.83 8.04 -4.33
CA PRO A 76 1.77 8.15 -5.45
C PRO A 76 3.24 8.08 -5.00
N LYS A 77 3.55 8.69 -3.85
CA LYS A 77 4.90 8.69 -3.26
C LYS A 77 5.26 7.35 -2.65
N ILE A 78 4.30 6.72 -1.96
CA ILE A 78 4.43 5.36 -1.42
C ILE A 78 4.74 4.39 -2.57
N PHE A 79 3.98 4.47 -3.67
CA PHE A 79 4.21 3.63 -4.85
C PHE A 79 5.59 3.85 -5.48
N MET A 80 6.07 5.09 -5.57
CA MET A 80 7.42 5.36 -6.08
C MET A 80 8.54 4.82 -5.18
N THR A 81 8.31 4.81 -3.85
CA THR A 81 9.36 4.47 -2.88
C THR A 81 9.40 2.98 -2.57
N LEU A 82 8.24 2.36 -2.35
CA LEU A 82 8.10 0.95 -1.97
C LEU A 82 7.60 0.06 -3.12
N GLY A 83 7.12 0.63 -4.22
CA GLY A 83 6.54 -0.14 -5.31
C GLY A 83 5.10 -0.59 -5.02
N ASN A 84 4.70 -1.67 -5.69
CA ASN A 84 3.38 -2.27 -5.50
C ASN A 84 3.25 -3.02 -4.16
N ASP A 85 4.38 -3.50 -3.64
CA ASP A 85 4.49 -4.34 -2.44
C ASP A 85 4.78 -3.49 -1.20
N TYR A 86 3.94 -2.47 -0.96
CA TYR A 86 4.10 -1.54 0.16
C TYR A 86 3.85 -2.20 1.54
N ASP A 87 3.37 -3.45 1.57
CA ASP A 87 3.06 -4.19 2.79
C ASP A 87 4.15 -5.19 3.21
N GLU A 88 5.14 -5.47 2.37
CA GLU A 88 6.36 -6.23 2.71
C GLU A 88 7.37 -5.39 3.51
#